data_AF-A0A7Y4JPN5-F1
#
_entry.id   AF-A0A7Y4JPN5-F1
#
_cell.length_a   1.000
_cell.length_b   1.000
_cell.length_c   1.000
_cell.angle_alpha   90.00
_cell.angle_beta   90.00
_cell.angle_gamma   90.00
#
_symmetry.space_group_name_H-M   'P 1'
#
loop_
_entity.id
_entity.type
_entity.pdbx_description
1 polymer ?
#
loop_
_entity_poly.entity_id
_entity_poly.type
_entity_poly.pdbx_seq_one_letter_code
_entity_poly.pdbx_strand_id
1 'polypeptide(L)' 'MDTVPLIDVRALVDASSSPQARREVAARMGAACRHTGFFYVVGHGVDVGLQSRLEALARDFFLRSEEEKQRVRMALGGR' A
#
# COMPACT_ATOMS: atom_id res chain seq x y z
N MET A 1 9.38 -7.32 22.15
CA MET A 1 9.50 -6.65 20.85
C MET A 1 8.10 -6.57 20.28
N ASP A 2 7.56 -5.36 20.14
CA ASP A 2 6.25 -5.20 19.51
C ASP A 2 6.40 -5.46 18.01
N THR A 3 5.75 -6.51 17.52
CA THR A 3 5.74 -6.85 16.10
C THR A 3 4.76 -5.96 15.35
N VAL A 4 5.11 -5.49 14.15
CA VAL A 4 4.19 -4.74 13.29
C VAL A 4 2.99 -5.65 12.91
N PRO A 5 1.74 -5.26 13.21
CA PRO A 5 0.58 -6.10 12.94
C PRO A 5 0.40 -6.40 11.45
N LEU A 6 -0.02 -7.61 11.12
CA LEU A 6 -0.49 -8.01 9.79
C LEU A 6 -2.02 -8.07 9.79
N ILE A 7 -2.67 -7.31 8.90
CA ILE A 7 -4.13 -7.20 8.84
C ILE A 7 -4.63 -7.66 7.46
N ASP A 8 -5.47 -8.68 7.43
CA ASP A 8 -6.24 -9.04 6.23
C ASP A 8 -7.40 -8.05 6.07
N VAL A 9 -7.40 -7.32 4.96
CA VAL A 9 -8.38 -6.28 4.63
C VAL A 9 -9.39 -6.72 3.58
N ARG A 10 -9.46 -8.01 3.23
CA ARG A 10 -10.39 -8.53 2.21
C ARG A 10 -11.82 -8.09 2.42
N ALA A 11 -12.28 -8.07 3.68
CA ALA A 11 -13.64 -7.66 4.01
C ALA A 11 -13.96 -6.20 3.64
N LEU A 12 -12.95 -5.34 3.49
CA LEU A 12 -13.14 -3.94 3.08
C LEU A 12 -13.34 -3.80 1.57
N VAL A 13 -12.72 -4.69 0.78
CA VAL A 13 -12.70 -4.62 -0.70
C VAL A 13 -13.69 -5.57 -1.36
N ASP A 14 -14.12 -6.63 -0.67
CA ASP A 14 -15.13 -7.56 -1.16
C ASP A 14 -16.54 -6.99 -0.94
N ALA A 15 -17.25 -6.70 -2.04
CA ALA A 15 -18.61 -6.16 -2.01
C ALA A 15 -19.62 -7.07 -1.27
N SER A 16 -19.38 -8.39 -1.23
CA SER A 16 -20.25 -9.35 -0.56
C SER A 16 -20.06 -9.43 0.96
N SER A 17 -19.01 -8.78 1.49
CA SER A 17 -18.69 -8.83 2.92
C SER A 17 -19.72 -8.09 3.78
N SER A 18 -20.09 -8.72 4.90
CA SER A 18 -21.08 -8.19 5.84
C SER A 18 -20.62 -6.89 6.50
N PRO A 19 -21.55 -6.03 6.95
CA PRO A 19 -21.19 -4.82 7.71
C PRO A 19 -20.39 -5.12 8.98
N GLN A 20 -20.62 -6.28 9.60
CA GLN A 20 -19.90 -6.69 10.81
C GLN A 20 -18.43 -7.02 10.52
N ALA A 21 -18.16 -7.81 9.47
CA ALA A 21 -16.80 -8.14 9.07
C ALA A 21 -15.98 -6.88 8.71
N ARG A 22 -16.62 -5.92 8.03
CA ARG A 22 -16.02 -4.61 7.73
C ARG A 22 -15.65 -3.84 9.00
N ARG A 23 -16.54 -3.80 9.99
CA ARG A 23 -16.29 -3.12 11.29
C ARG A 23 -15.15 -3.76 12.05
N GLU A 24 -15.02 -5.08 12.04
CA GLU A 24 -13.94 -5.79 12.73
C GLU A 24 -12.56 -5.46 12.14
N VAL A 25 -12.44 -5.44 10.80
CA VAL A 25 -11.19 -5.02 10.15
C VAL A 25 -10.88 -3.55 10.48
N ALA A 26 -11.89 -2.66 10.40
CA ALA A 26 -11.71 -1.24 10.74
C ALA A 26 -11.27 -1.05 12.21
N ALA A 27 -11.83 -1.81 13.15
CA ALA A 27 -11.44 -1.78 14.56
C ALA A 27 -9.98 -2.23 14.75
N ARG A 28 -9.55 -3.29 14.06
CA ARG A 28 -8.15 -3.75 14.08
C ARG A 28 -7.18 -2.72 13.53
N MET A 29 -7.51 -2.10 12.39
CA MET A 29 -6.71 -1.00 11.82
C MET A 29 -6.64 0.18 12.79
N GLY A 30 -7.77 0.58 13.37
CA GLY A 30 -7.81 1.68 14.36
C GLY A 30 -6.98 1.38 15.61
N ALA A 31 -6.97 0.13 16.08
CA ALA A 31 -6.10 -0.29 17.18
C ALA A 31 -4.62 -0.19 16.77
N ALA A 32 -4.24 -0.70 15.60
CA ALA A 32 -2.86 -0.62 15.11
C ALA A 32 -2.39 0.84 14.95
N CYS A 33 -3.24 1.73 14.43
CA CYS A 33 -2.95 3.17 14.34
C CYS A 33 -2.66 3.80 15.71
N ARG A 34 -3.40 3.42 16.76
CA ARG A 34 -3.26 4.02 18.11
C ARG A 34 -2.10 3.44 18.93
N HIS A 35 -1.67 2.21 18.64
CA HIS A 35 -0.64 1.52 19.43
C HIS A 35 0.72 1.51 18.71
N THR A 36 0.79 0.92 17.52
CA THR A 36 2.06 0.77 16.77
C THR A 36 2.29 1.94 15.81
N GLY A 37 1.21 2.58 15.33
CA GLY A 37 1.26 3.59 14.26
C GLY A 37 1.48 3.01 12.86
N PHE A 38 1.73 1.70 12.74
CA PHE A 38 2.01 0.99 11.49
C PHE A 38 1.36 -0.39 11.49
N PHE A 39 1.04 -0.90 10.30
CA PHE A 39 0.62 -2.29 10.06
C PHE A 39 0.85 -2.65 8.60
N TYR A 40 1.08 -3.94 8.34
CA TYR A 40 1.03 -4.52 6.99
C TYR A 40 -0.41 -4.89 6.65
N VAL A 41 -0.76 -4.82 5.35
CA VAL A 41 -2.04 -5.28 4.83
C VAL A 41 -1.86 -6.43 3.85
N VAL A 42 -2.78 -7.40 3.89
CA VAL A 42 -2.94 -8.45 2.89
C VAL A 42 -4.41 -8.52 2.48
N GLY A 43 -4.72 -9.19 1.36
CA GLY A 43 -6.10 -9.27 0.89
C GLY A 43 -6.66 -7.93 0.36
N HIS A 44 -5.80 -6.96 0.04
CA HIS A 44 -6.18 -5.64 -0.48
C HIS A 44 -6.70 -5.66 -1.92
N GLY A 45 -6.67 -6.81 -2.61
CA GLY A 45 -7.25 -6.96 -3.95
C GLY A 45 -6.45 -6.30 -5.09
N VAL A 46 -5.24 -5.79 -4.81
CA VAL A 46 -4.35 -5.30 -5.88
C VAL A 46 -3.69 -6.49 -6.55
N ASP A 47 -3.84 -6.57 -7.87
CA ASP A 47 -3.26 -7.63 -8.69
C ASP A 47 -1.75 -7.80 -8.45
N VAL A 48 -1.30 -9.06 -8.32
CA VAL A 48 0.12 -9.37 -8.11
C VAL A 48 0.93 -9.04 -9.36
N GLY A 49 0.37 -9.25 -10.56
CA GLY A 49 1.03 -8.89 -11.81
C GLY A 49 1.28 -7.38 -11.91
N LEU A 50 0.33 -6.56 -11.46
CA LEU A 50 0.48 -5.10 -11.37
C LEU A 50 1.61 -4.70 -10.42
N GLN A 51 1.69 -5.31 -9.25
CA GLN A 51 2.76 -5.04 -8.28
C GLN A 51 4.14 -5.38 -8.86
N SER A 52 4.29 -6.56 -9.47
CA SER A 52 5.55 -6.97 -10.10
C SER A 52 5.96 -6.04 -11.25
N ARG A 53 5.01 -5.59 -12.08
CA ARG A 53 5.29 -4.61 -13.15
C ARG A 53 5.70 -3.25 -12.59
N LEU A 54 5.05 -2.78 -11.53
CA LEU A 54 5.41 -1.53 -10.85
C LEU A 54 6.85 -1.59 -10.34
N GLU A 55 7.22 -2.68 -9.68
CA GLU A 55 8.59 -2.86 -9.18
C GLU A 55 9.63 -2.90 -10.29
N ALA A 56 9.35 -3.63 -11.39
CA ALA A 56 10.26 -3.71 -12.53
C ALA A 56 10.49 -2.33 -13.16
N LEU A 57 9.41 -1.59 -13.45
CA LEU A 57 9.49 -0.24 -14.02
C LEU A 57 10.18 0.75 -13.09
N ALA A 58 9.96 0.64 -11.77
CA ALA A 58 10.66 1.47 -10.79
C ALA A 58 12.17 1.21 -10.84
N ARG A 59 12.60 -0.06 -10.84
CA ARG A 59 14.03 -0.41 -10.97
C ARG A 59 14.62 0.12 -12.27
N ASP A 60 13.93 -0.09 -13.39
CA ASP A 60 14.36 0.39 -14.71
C ASP A 60 14.52 1.92 -14.75
N PHE A 61 13.60 2.66 -14.12
CA PHE A 61 13.69 4.11 -14.01
C PHE A 61 14.88 4.55 -13.16
N PHE A 62 15.09 3.95 -11.98
CA PHE A 62 16.16 4.36 -11.07
C PHE A 62 17.56 3.94 -11.53
N LEU A 63 17.67 2.99 -12.48
CA LEU A 63 18.92 2.65 -13.17
C LEU A 63 19.33 3.66 -14.26
N ARG A 64 18.44 4.59 -14.65
CA ARG A 64 18.75 5.62 -15.65
C ARG A 64 19.71 6.68 -15.10
N SER A 65 20.25 7.47 -16.02
CA SER A 65 21.13 8.59 -15.68
C SER A 65 20.43 9.60 -14.77
N GLU A 66 21.22 10.33 -13.96
CA GLU A 66 20.68 11.41 -13.14
C GLU A 66 20.00 12.49 -14.01
N GLU A 67 20.57 12.79 -15.18
CA GLU A 67 19.97 13.73 -16.14
C GLU A 67 18.56 13.32 -16.54
N GLU A 68 18.34 12.06 -16.89
CA GLU A 68 17.02 11.53 -17.26
C GLU A 68 16.03 11.62 -16.11
N LYS A 69 16.44 11.27 -14.88
CA LYS A 69 15.56 11.37 -13.70
C LYS A 69 15.23 12.83 -13.37
N GLN A 70 16.16 13.76 -13.56
CA GLN A 70 15.96 15.19 -13.31
C GLN A 70 14.95 15.85 -14.26
N ARG A 71 14.62 15.22 -15.40
CA ARG A 71 13.56 15.71 -16.30
C ARG A 71 12.17 15.71 -15.66
N VAL A 72 11.96 14.93 -14.59
CA VAL A 72 10.69 14.86 -13.83
C VAL A 72 10.81 15.38 -12.40
N ARG A 73 11.85 16.18 -12.09
CA ARG A 73 12.08 16.73 -10.75
C ARG A 73 10.89 17.53 -10.24
N MET A 74 10.70 17.55 -8.92
CA MET A 74 9.52 18.15 -8.27
C MET A 74 9.26 19.61 -8.64
N ALA A 75 10.29 20.41 -8.92
CA ALA A 75 10.14 21.80 -9.38
C ALA A 75 9.36 21.94 -10.71
N LEU A 76 9.19 20.85 -11.46
CA LEU A 76 8.42 20.77 -12.70
C LEU A 76 7.02 20.15 -12.50
N GLY A 77 6.71 19.60 -11.33
CA GLY A 77 5.43 18.95 -11.04
C GLY A 77 4.35 19.92 -10.56
N GLY A 78 3.09 19.47 -10.61
CA GLY A 78 1.94 20.17 -9.99
C GLY A 78 1.42 21.42 -10.73
N ARG A 79 1.72 21.57 -12.02
CA ARG A 79 1.09 22.56 -12.90
C ARG A 79 -0.20 22.01 -13.49
#